data_AF-A0A7S0LR23-F1
#
_entry.id   AF-A0A7S0LR23-F1
#
_cell.length_a   1.000
_cell.length_b   1.000
_cell.length_c   1.000
_cell.angle_alpha   90.00
_cell.angle_beta   90.00
_cell.angle_gamma   90.00
#
_symmetry.space_group_name_H-M   'P 1'
#
loop_
_entity.id
_entity.type
_entity.pdbx_description
1 polymer ?
#
loop_
_entity_poly.entity_id
_entity_poly.type
_entity_poly.pdbx_seq_one_letter_code
_entity_poly.pdbx_strand_id
1 'polypeptide(L)'
;STLDVSASGELTLLGNSPETIDLTSRLKCDSTISHTLTVAANLNPAEGDVDFGQPTGLQFQQVGDRLAVGVRIRVPSGERLINFQVSATFDGTMLTSGGGASYVQASWDGVVSTLNDPPSSFLLVASDDKSPLRGTVDVGTVTLA
;
A
#
# COMPACT_ATOMS: atom_id res chain seq x y z
N SER A 1 -1.20 -26.37 12.95
CA SER A 1 -1.24 -26.59 11.48
C SER A 1 -0.02 -27.42 11.11
N THR A 2 -0.22 -28.50 10.36
CA THR A 2 0.86 -29.32 9.81
C THR A 2 1.26 -28.74 8.44
N LEU A 3 2.53 -28.36 8.30
CA LEU A 3 3.13 -27.98 7.03
C LEU A 3 3.48 -29.26 6.27
N ASP A 4 2.93 -29.43 5.06
CA ASP A 4 3.30 -30.54 4.19
C ASP A 4 4.63 -30.22 3.50
N VAL A 5 5.54 -31.19 3.51
CA VAL A 5 6.83 -31.11 2.83
C VAL A 5 6.81 -32.10 1.69
N SER A 6 7.07 -31.64 0.47
CA SER A 6 7.13 -32.53 -0.69
C SER A 6 8.28 -33.54 -0.57
N ALA A 7 8.24 -34.59 -1.38
CA ALA A 7 9.32 -35.57 -1.45
C ALA A 7 10.67 -34.96 -1.90
N SER A 8 10.66 -33.77 -2.52
CA SER A 8 11.85 -33.01 -2.90
C SER A 8 12.29 -31.98 -1.85
N GLY A 9 11.60 -31.89 -0.70
CA GLY A 9 11.91 -30.94 0.37
C GLY A 9 11.28 -29.57 0.20
N GLU A 10 10.27 -29.45 -0.66
CA GLU A 10 9.58 -28.18 -0.91
C GLU A 10 8.50 -27.94 0.15
N LEU A 11 8.49 -26.73 0.71
CA LEU A 11 7.49 -26.26 1.67
C LEU A 11 6.56 -25.28 0.97
N THR A 12 5.26 -25.55 0.96
CA THR A 12 4.25 -24.59 0.49
C THR A 12 3.56 -23.96 1.70
N LEU A 13 3.68 -22.64 1.83
CA LEU A 13 2.95 -21.87 2.83
C LEU A 13 1.50 -21.71 2.37
N LEU A 14 0.56 -22.22 3.16
CA LEU A 14 -0.87 -22.09 2.89
C LEU A 14 -1.45 -21.02 3.81
N GLY A 15 -1.70 -19.83 3.26
CA GLY A 15 -2.33 -18.71 3.96
C GLY A 15 -1.41 -17.51 4.17
N ASN A 16 -2.01 -16.33 4.23
CA ASN A 16 -1.31 -15.09 4.56
C ASN A 16 -1.09 -14.98 6.07
N SER A 17 0.08 -14.50 6.49
CA SER A 17 0.37 -14.12 7.87
C SER A 17 0.61 -12.61 7.94
N PRO A 18 0.03 -11.89 8.92
CA PRO A 18 0.28 -10.46 9.11
C PRO A 18 1.70 -10.17 9.65
N GLU A 19 2.40 -11.21 10.10
CA GLU A 19 3.76 -11.15 10.63
C GLU A 19 4.68 -12.09 9.86
N THR A 20 5.99 -11.82 9.93
CA THR A 20 7.00 -12.74 9.40
C THR A 20 7.04 -14.01 10.23
N ILE A 21 7.25 -15.14 9.58
CA ILE A 21 7.40 -16.44 10.22
C ILE A 21 8.82 -16.96 10.03
N ASP A 22 9.32 -17.69 11.02
CA ASP A 22 10.62 -18.35 10.96
C ASP A 22 10.48 -19.80 10.54
N LEU A 23 11.03 -20.13 9.37
CA LEU A 23 11.18 -21.49 8.89
C LEU A 23 12.50 -22.07 9.40
N THR A 24 12.43 -22.98 10.36
CA THR A 24 13.61 -23.67 10.87
C THR A 24 13.69 -25.09 10.32
N SER A 25 14.73 -25.36 9.55
CA SER A 25 15.11 -26.71 9.10
C SER A 25 16.17 -27.29 10.04
N ARG A 26 16.10 -28.60 10.29
CA ARG A 26 17.07 -29.33 11.13
C ARG A 26 17.49 -30.62 10.45
N LEU A 27 18.76 -30.99 10.57
CA LEU A 27 19.21 -32.29 10.11
C LEU A 27 18.62 -33.38 11.02
N LYS A 28 17.90 -34.35 10.45
CA LYS A 28 17.22 -35.39 11.24
C LYS A 28 18.19 -36.22 12.10
N CYS A 29 19.39 -36.46 11.58
CA CYS A 29 20.42 -37.28 12.24
C CYS A 29 21.33 -36.48 13.18
N ASP A 30 21.25 -35.14 13.16
CA ASP A 30 22.00 -34.25 14.05
C ASP A 30 21.21 -32.96 14.29
N SER A 31 20.55 -32.89 15.44
CA SER A 31 19.70 -31.76 15.81
C SER A 31 20.46 -30.47 16.11
N THR A 32 21.80 -30.53 16.20
CA THR A 32 22.66 -29.35 16.40
C THR A 32 22.87 -28.57 15.11
N ILE A 33 22.66 -29.20 13.96
CA ILE A 33 22.73 -28.56 12.65
C ILE A 33 21.33 -28.09 12.26
N SER A 34 21.14 -26.77 12.29
CA SER A 34 19.88 -26.13 11.92
C SER A 34 20.12 -24.86 11.13
N HIS A 35 19.14 -24.50 10.29
CA HIS A 35 19.12 -23.22 9.62
C HIS A 35 17.72 -22.61 9.72
N THR A 36 17.67 -21.31 10.00
CA THR A 36 16.42 -20.55 10.13
C THR A 36 16.36 -19.49 9.05
N LEU A 37 15.22 -19.44 8.35
CA LEU A 37 14.91 -18.44 7.34
C LEU A 37 13.64 -17.69 7.73
N THR A 38 13.72 -16.38 7.87
CA THR A 38 12.57 -15.52 8.12
C THR A 38 11.91 -15.16 6.79
N VAL A 39 10.61 -15.43 6.66
CA VAL A 39 9.82 -15.16 5.44
C VAL A 39 8.52 -14.46 5.78
N ALA A 40 8.04 -13.60 4.88
CA ALA A 40 6.66 -13.12 4.91
C ALA A 40 5.80 -14.11 4.11
N ALA A 41 4.75 -14.64 4.74
CA ALA A 41 3.79 -15.48 4.05
C ALA A 41 2.80 -14.57 3.30
N ASN A 42 3.16 -14.15 2.09
CA ASN A 42 2.17 -13.59 1.16
C ASN A 42 1.89 -14.61 0.05
N LEU A 43 0.62 -14.93 -0.13
CA LEU A 43 0.11 -15.64 -1.28
C LEU A 43 0.25 -14.69 -2.46
N ASN A 44 0.89 -15.16 -3.52
CA ASN A 44 0.95 -14.53 -4.84
C ASN A 44 -0.49 -14.18 -5.30
N PRO A 45 -0.97 -12.93 -5.11
CA PRO A 45 -2.37 -12.62 -5.38
C PRO A 45 -2.57 -12.59 -6.90
N ALA A 46 -3.73 -13.03 -7.37
CA ALA A 46 -4.07 -12.87 -8.78
C ALA A 46 -4.15 -11.37 -9.12
N GLU A 47 -3.80 -10.99 -10.35
CA GLU A 47 -3.91 -9.60 -10.79
C GLU A 47 -5.35 -9.10 -10.65
N GLY A 48 -5.56 -8.10 -9.79
CA GLY A 48 -6.90 -7.56 -9.50
C GLY A 48 -7.67 -8.26 -8.38
N ASP A 49 -7.07 -9.24 -7.70
CA ASP A 49 -7.60 -9.73 -6.41
C ASP A 49 -7.36 -8.62 -5.37
N VAL A 50 -8.46 -8.11 -4.81
CA VAL A 50 -8.45 -6.94 -3.91
C VAL A 50 -8.07 -7.40 -2.52
N ASP A 51 -6.80 -7.68 -2.36
CA ASP A 51 -6.14 -7.79 -1.08
C ASP A 51 -5.41 -6.47 -0.86
N PHE A 52 -6.06 -5.51 -0.19
CA PHE A 52 -5.45 -4.23 0.18
C PHE A 52 -4.07 -4.47 0.83
N GLY A 53 -2.97 -4.09 0.17
CA GLY A 53 -1.64 -4.41 0.69
C GLY A 53 -0.47 -4.34 -0.30
N GLN A 54 0.70 -4.80 0.15
CA GLN A 54 1.94 -4.89 -0.65
C GLN A 54 1.97 -6.18 -1.49
N PRO A 55 2.46 -6.14 -2.76
CA PRO A 55 2.55 -7.31 -3.63
C PRO A 55 3.65 -8.31 -3.23
N THR A 56 4.60 -7.88 -2.39
CA THR A 56 5.70 -8.69 -1.86
C THR A 56 5.94 -8.32 -0.40
N GLY A 57 6.34 -9.28 0.44
CA GLY A 57 6.59 -9.04 1.85
C GLY A 57 5.30 -9.14 2.68
N LEU A 58 5.21 -8.38 3.78
CA LEU A 58 3.99 -8.37 4.60
C LEU A 58 2.85 -7.70 3.85
N GLN A 59 1.68 -8.34 3.86
CA GLN A 59 0.50 -7.85 3.14
C GLN A 59 0.06 -6.47 3.63
N PHE A 60 -0.05 -6.29 4.94
CA PHE A 60 -0.44 -5.01 5.53
C PHE A 60 0.75 -4.25 6.09
N GLN A 61 0.62 -2.93 6.12
CA GLN A 61 1.59 -2.10 6.79
C GLN A 61 1.57 -2.34 8.30
N GLN A 62 2.76 -2.45 8.88
CA GLN A 62 2.90 -2.60 10.32
C GLN A 62 2.70 -1.25 11.01
N VAL A 63 2.22 -1.29 12.26
CA VAL A 63 2.06 -0.11 13.10
C VAL A 63 3.39 0.65 13.17
N GLY A 64 3.35 1.95 12.87
CA GLY A 64 4.54 2.83 12.83
C GLY A 64 5.15 3.04 11.44
N ASP A 65 4.57 2.46 10.38
CA ASP A 65 4.93 2.72 8.99
C ASP A 65 3.91 3.62 8.27
N ARG A 66 4.23 4.09 7.04
CA ARG A 66 3.50 5.15 6.34
C ARG A 66 2.62 4.70 5.16
N LEU A 67 1.31 4.94 5.20
CA LEU A 67 0.41 4.54 4.10
C LEU A 67 0.46 5.48 2.89
N ALA A 68 0.80 4.97 1.72
CA ALA A 68 0.71 5.70 0.45
C ALA A 68 -0.66 5.53 -0.22
N VAL A 69 -1.38 6.64 -0.38
CA VAL A 69 -2.71 6.71 -0.99
C VAL A 69 -2.63 7.42 -2.33
N GLY A 70 -2.78 6.67 -3.43
CA GLY A 70 -2.87 7.24 -4.78
C GLY A 70 -4.24 7.86 -5.05
N VAL A 71 -4.26 9.10 -5.54
CA VAL A 71 -5.49 9.85 -5.85
C VAL A 71 -5.65 9.93 -7.37
N ARG A 72 -6.71 9.32 -7.89
CA ARG A 72 -7.00 9.30 -9.33
C ARG A 72 -8.41 9.76 -9.62
N ILE A 73 -8.57 10.55 -10.69
CA ILE A 73 -9.86 11.08 -11.13
C ILE A 73 -10.18 10.53 -12.53
N ARG A 74 -11.35 9.89 -12.68
CA ARG A 74 -11.84 9.45 -14.00
C ARG A 74 -12.68 10.57 -14.62
N VAL A 75 -12.18 11.15 -15.70
CA VAL A 75 -12.86 12.18 -16.49
C VAL A 75 -13.80 11.50 -17.49
N PRO A 76 -15.05 11.99 -17.66
CA PRO A 76 -15.96 11.51 -18.70
C PRO A 76 -15.37 11.60 -20.11
N SER A 77 -15.78 10.67 -20.98
CA SER A 77 -15.35 10.69 -22.38
C SER A 77 -15.78 11.99 -23.07
N GLY A 78 -14.90 12.56 -23.89
CA GLY A 78 -15.12 13.85 -24.57
C GLY A 78 -14.83 15.08 -23.70
N GLU A 79 -14.74 14.93 -22.39
CA GLU A 79 -14.48 16.02 -21.44
C GLU A 79 -13.00 16.13 -21.05
N ARG A 80 -12.66 17.23 -20.36
CA ARG A 80 -11.34 17.47 -19.76
C ARG A 80 -11.48 17.89 -18.30
N LEU A 81 -10.51 17.54 -17.47
CA LEU A 81 -10.49 17.97 -16.07
C LEU A 81 -9.96 19.40 -15.99
N ILE A 82 -10.77 20.34 -15.51
CA ILE A 82 -10.40 21.77 -15.39
C ILE A 82 -10.20 22.23 -13.95
N ASN A 83 -10.78 21.51 -12.99
CA ASN A 83 -10.55 21.73 -11.57
C ASN A 83 -10.92 20.45 -10.81
N PHE A 84 -10.44 20.37 -9.58
CA PHE A 84 -10.91 19.40 -8.62
C PHE A 84 -10.70 19.89 -7.19
N GLN A 85 -11.49 19.32 -6.30
CA GLN A 85 -11.28 19.37 -4.87
C GLN A 85 -11.52 17.97 -4.33
N VAL A 86 -10.48 17.35 -3.78
CA VAL A 86 -10.54 16.02 -3.17
C VAL A 86 -10.28 16.17 -1.68
N SER A 87 -11.23 15.73 -0.87
CA SER A 87 -11.07 15.64 0.58
C SER A 87 -11.27 14.20 1.01
N ALA A 88 -10.44 13.73 1.93
CA ALA A 88 -10.59 12.43 2.56
C ALA A 88 -10.38 12.55 4.06
N THR A 89 -11.20 11.81 4.81
CA THR A 89 -11.14 11.68 6.26
C THR A 89 -10.87 10.23 6.62
N PHE A 90 -10.10 10.01 7.67
CA PHE A 90 -9.72 8.68 8.15
C PHE A 90 -9.71 8.65 9.68
N ASP A 91 -9.58 7.45 10.25
CA ASP A 91 -9.47 7.28 11.70
C ASP A 91 -8.12 7.83 12.20
N GLY A 92 -8.18 8.97 12.90
CA GLY A 92 -7.01 9.66 13.45
C GLY A 92 -6.24 8.89 14.53
N THR A 93 -6.78 7.75 15.00
CA THR A 93 -6.08 6.84 15.92
C THR A 93 -5.21 5.81 15.20
N MET A 94 -5.45 5.61 13.89
CA MET A 94 -4.75 4.63 13.05
C MET A 94 -3.80 5.30 12.06
N LEU A 95 -4.22 6.42 11.49
CA LEU A 95 -3.48 7.18 10.48
C LEU A 95 -3.53 8.68 10.80
N THR A 96 -2.48 9.39 10.43
CA THR A 96 -2.39 10.84 10.54
C THR A 96 -1.84 11.47 9.25
N SER A 97 -2.42 12.61 8.85
CA SER A 97 -1.83 13.54 7.89
C SER A 97 -0.88 14.54 8.58
N GLY A 98 -0.53 14.31 9.85
CA GLY A 98 0.57 14.98 10.56
C GLY A 98 1.85 14.16 10.55
N GLY A 99 2.81 14.50 11.43
CA GLY A 99 3.88 13.57 11.81
C GLY A 99 4.81 13.06 10.69
N GLY A 100 4.98 13.81 9.60
CA GLY A 100 5.78 13.38 8.44
C GLY A 100 4.98 12.82 7.27
N ALA A 101 3.66 13.04 7.26
CA ALA A 101 2.84 12.92 6.06
C ALA A 101 3.33 13.88 4.95
N SER A 102 3.10 13.50 3.70
CA SER A 102 3.51 14.29 2.54
C SER A 102 2.58 14.09 1.36
N TYR A 103 2.62 15.01 0.41
CA TYR A 103 1.97 14.87 -0.89
C TYR A 103 3.04 14.95 -1.99
N VAL A 104 2.97 14.01 -2.93
CA VAL A 104 3.82 13.97 -4.12
C VAL A 104 2.92 14.12 -5.34
N GLN A 105 3.20 15.15 -6.12
CA GLN A 105 2.46 15.47 -7.34
C GLN A 105 2.68 14.41 -8.43
N ALA A 106 1.64 14.17 -9.25
CA ALA A 106 1.73 13.38 -10.47
C ALA A 106 1.40 14.23 -11.72
N SER A 107 0.33 13.89 -12.45
CA SER A 107 0.04 14.43 -13.79
C SER A 107 -0.52 15.85 -13.79
N TRP A 108 -0.93 16.38 -12.64
CA TRP A 108 -1.50 17.70 -12.50
C TRP A 108 -0.51 18.65 -11.83
N ASP A 109 -0.09 19.72 -12.50
CA ASP A 109 0.79 20.75 -11.93
C ASP A 109 0.03 21.73 -11.02
N GLY A 110 0.66 22.13 -9.92
CA GLY A 110 0.16 23.21 -9.07
C GLY A 110 -0.98 22.80 -8.13
N VAL A 111 -1.02 21.53 -7.73
CA VAL A 111 -1.96 21.05 -6.70
C VAL A 111 -1.59 21.68 -5.36
N VAL A 112 -2.56 22.34 -4.74
CA VAL A 112 -2.46 22.82 -3.36
C VAL A 112 -2.91 21.69 -2.44
N SER A 113 -1.98 21.18 -1.63
CA SER A 113 -2.25 20.16 -0.62
C SER A 113 -2.31 20.78 0.78
N THR A 114 -3.43 20.56 1.49
CA THR A 114 -3.55 20.83 2.92
C THR A 114 -3.51 19.50 3.66
N LEU A 115 -2.51 19.36 4.53
CA LEU A 115 -2.30 18.24 5.43
C LEU A 115 -2.31 18.75 6.87
N ASN A 116 -2.57 17.87 7.83
CA ASN A 116 -2.53 18.19 9.26
C ASN A 116 -3.52 19.28 9.73
N ASP A 117 -4.63 19.48 9.01
CA ASP A 117 -5.65 20.48 9.36
C ASP A 117 -7.08 20.02 8.97
N PRO A 118 -7.72 19.16 9.79
CA PRO A 118 -7.18 18.45 10.95
C PRO A 118 -6.27 17.25 10.58
N PRO A 119 -5.49 16.70 11.54
CA PRO A 119 -4.60 15.54 11.32
C PRO A 119 -5.31 14.27 10.83
N SER A 120 -6.62 14.16 10.99
CA SER A 120 -7.44 13.03 10.52
C SER A 120 -7.98 13.22 9.09
N SER A 121 -7.44 14.17 8.33
CA SER A 121 -7.90 14.44 6.97
C SER A 121 -6.82 15.01 6.07
N PHE A 122 -7.05 14.96 4.76
CA PHE A 122 -6.31 15.76 3.79
C PHE A 122 -7.25 16.43 2.79
N LEU A 123 -6.78 17.52 2.18
CA LEU A 123 -7.45 18.23 1.11
C LEU A 123 -6.46 18.51 -0.03
N LEU A 124 -6.86 18.17 -1.26
CA LEU A 124 -6.14 18.51 -2.49
C LEU A 124 -7.04 19.39 -3.35
N VAL A 125 -6.54 20.53 -3.79
CA VAL A 125 -7.29 21.47 -4.64
C VAL A 125 -6.42 21.91 -5.80
N ALA A 126 -6.98 21.92 -7.00
CA ALA A 126 -6.32 22.56 -8.14
C ALA A 126 -7.34 23.04 -9.17
N SER A 127 -6.94 24.03 -9.96
CA SER A 127 -7.70 24.53 -11.10
C SER A 127 -6.78 25.04 -12.20
N ASP A 128 -7.13 24.70 -13.44
CA ASP A 128 -6.50 25.17 -14.66
C ASP A 128 -7.54 25.06 -15.80
N ASP A 129 -8.00 26.20 -16.31
CA ASP A 129 -9.01 26.29 -17.37
C ASP A 129 -8.49 25.79 -18.74
N LYS A 130 -7.16 25.71 -18.87
CA LYS A 130 -6.43 25.25 -20.06
C LYS A 130 -5.89 23.84 -19.92
N SER A 131 -6.14 23.15 -18.81
CA SER A 131 -5.64 21.79 -18.57
C SER A 131 -5.99 20.87 -19.76
N PRO A 132 -5.00 20.15 -20.33
CA PRO A 132 -5.25 19.22 -21.43
C PRO A 132 -5.71 17.84 -20.97
N LEU A 133 -5.83 17.61 -19.66
CA LEU A 133 -5.93 16.28 -19.05
C LEU A 133 -7.32 15.65 -19.25
N ARG A 134 -7.33 14.38 -19.69
CA ARG A 134 -8.52 13.59 -20.03
C ARG A 134 -8.34 12.14 -19.59
N GLY A 135 -9.44 11.38 -19.57
CA GLY A 135 -9.41 9.96 -19.17
C GLY A 135 -9.16 9.77 -17.68
N THR A 136 -8.39 8.76 -17.29
CA THR A 136 -7.97 8.58 -15.89
C THR A 136 -6.74 9.45 -15.63
N VAL A 137 -6.91 10.48 -14.79
CA VAL A 137 -5.85 11.40 -14.38
C VAL A 137 -5.32 10.98 -13.02
N ASP A 138 -4.02 10.74 -12.92
CA ASP A 138 -3.33 10.56 -11.64
C ASP A 138 -2.98 11.94 -11.07
N VAL A 139 -3.58 12.28 -9.94
CA VAL A 139 -3.40 13.59 -9.29
C VAL A 139 -2.17 13.57 -8.38
N GLY A 140 -1.76 12.40 -7.90
CA GLY A 140 -0.60 12.24 -7.03
C GLY A 140 -0.86 11.29 -5.88
N THR A 141 0.10 11.24 -4.97
CA THR A 141 0.09 10.33 -3.82
C THR A 141 0.16 11.13 -2.54
N VAL A 142 -0.76 10.85 -1.61
CA VAL A 142 -0.67 11.31 -0.22
C VAL A 142 -0.08 10.19 0.61
N THR A 143 1.04 10.44 1.27
CA THR A 143 1.61 9.54 2.26
C THR A 143 1.14 9.97 3.65
N LEU A 144 0.43 9.08 4.33
CA LEU A 144 -0.03 9.21 5.71
C LEU A 144 0.96 8.51 6.65
N ALA A 145 0.99 8.91 7.92
CA ALA A 145 1.83 8.33 8.96
C ALA A 145 1.01 7.69 10.08
#